data_AF-A0A8T4DRA9-F1
#
_entry.id   AF-A0A8T4DRA9-F1
#
_cell.length_a   1.000
_cell.length_b   1.000
_cell.length_c   1.000
_cell.angle_alpha   90.00
_cell.angle_beta   90.00
_cell.angle_gamma   90.00
#
_symmetry.space_group_name_H-M   'P 1'
#
loop_
_entity.id
_entity.type
_entity.pdbx_description
1 polymer ?
#
loop_
_entity_poly.entity_id
_entity_poly.type
_entity_poly.pdbx_seq_one_letter_code
_entity_poly.pdbx_strand_id
1 'polypeptide(L)' 'MSIIKMFNGEEVTCDILEERASELVIHDGSHPCRIIQKREIFSIDL' A
#
# COMPACT_ATOMS: atom_id res chain seq x y z
N MET A 1 5.27 8.98 4.11
CA MET A 1 5.83 8.35 2.91
C MET A 1 6.33 6.97 3.28
N SER A 2 5.73 5.94 2.71
CA SER A 2 6.02 4.54 2.98
C SER A 2 6.24 3.80 1.66
N ILE A 3 7.00 2.71 1.68
CA ILE A 3 7.19 1.83 0.52
C ILE A 3 6.53 0.48 0.82
N ILE A 4 5.54 0.11 0.02
CA ILE A 4 4.85 -1.18 0.12
C ILE A 4 5.44 -2.11 -0.94
N LYS A 5 6.01 -3.23 -0.51
CA LYS A 5 6.52 -4.30 -1.39
C LYS A 5 5.46 -5.39 -1.49
N MET A 6 5.09 -5.74 -2.71
CA MET A 6 4.03 -6.71 -3.02
C MET A 6 4.63 -8.08 -3.36
N PHE A 7 3.88 -9.17 -3.13
CA PHE A 7 4.34 -10.53 -3.48
C PHE A 7 4.57 -10.75 -4.98
N ASN A 8 3.93 -9.95 -5.84
CA ASN A 8 4.15 -9.99 -7.29
C ASN A 8 5.45 -9.28 -7.73
N GLY A 9 6.22 -8.70 -6.80
CA GLY A 9 7.43 -7.93 -7.06
C GLY A 9 7.18 -6.44 -7.36
N GLU A 10 5.94 -5.96 -7.33
CA GLU A 10 5.62 -4.53 -7.45
C GLU A 10 6.02 -3.78 -6.17
N GLU A 11 6.56 -2.57 -6.32
CA GLU A 11 6.85 -1.66 -5.22
C GLU A 11 6.03 -0.39 -5.38
N VAL A 12 5.34 0.01 -4.32
CA VAL A 12 4.45 1.18 -4.32
C VAL A 12 4.91 2.17 -3.26
N THR A 13 5.41 3.32 -3.71
CA THR A 13 5.68 4.47 -2.83
C THR A 13 4.38 5.23 -2.61
N CYS A 14 3.93 5.35 -1.37
CA CYS A 14 2.65 5.95 -1.05
C CYS A 14 2.57 6.48 0.38
N ASP A 15 1.54 7.27 0.67
CA ASP A 15 1.13 7.57 2.03
C ASP A 15 -0.05 6.67 2.43
N ILE A 16 0.04 6.05 3.61
CA ILE A 16 -1.05 5.25 4.17
C ILE A 16 -2.07 6.21 4.80
N LEU A 17 -3.29 6.23 4.26
CA LEU A 17 -4.38 7.09 4.72
C LEU A 17 -5.23 6.41 5.79
N GLU A 18 -5.53 5.12 5.60
CA GLU A 18 -6.38 4.34 6.49
C GLU A 18 -5.92 2.87 6.52
N GLU A 19 -5.85 2.29 7.71
CA GLU A 19 -5.60 0.86 7.88
C GLU A 19 -6.88 0.16 8.34
N ARG A 20 -7.31 -0.83 7.56
CA ARG A 20 -8.48 -1.67 7.86
C ARG A 20 -8.04 -3.09 8.20
N ALA A 21 -8.99 -3.94 8.56
CA ALA A 21 -8.69 -5.32 8.99
C ALA A 21 -7.92 -6.12 7.92
N SER A 22 -8.33 -6.04 6.65
CA SER A 22 -7.76 -6.83 5.55
C SER A 22 -7.11 -5.99 4.44
N GLU A 23 -7.18 -4.67 4.53
CA GLU A 23 -6.75 -3.77 3.45
C GLU A 23 -6.10 -2.49 3.98
N LEU A 24 -5.33 -1.85 3.11
CA LEU A 24 -4.77 -0.52 3.29
C LEU A 24 -5.35 0.42 2.25
N VAL A 25 -5.77 1.61 2.68
CA VAL A 25 -6.10 2.72 1.80
C VAL A 25 -4.87 3.61 1.72
N ILE A 26 -4.36 3.80 0.51
CA ILE A 26 -3.12 4.52 0.25
C ILE A 26 -3.35 5.65 -0.76
N HIS A 27 -2.44 6.62 -0.77
CA HIS A 27 -2.33 7.65 -1.80
C HIS A 27 -0.94 7.58 -2.44
N ASP A 28 -0.89 7.28 -3.74
CA ASP A 28 0.35 7.11 -4.51
C ASP A 28 0.67 8.32 -5.42
N GLY A 29 -0.08 9.43 -5.27
CA GLY A 29 0.03 10.63 -6.09
C GLY A 29 -0.47 10.49 -7.53
N SER A 30 -0.84 9.28 -7.96
CA SER A 30 -1.37 9.00 -9.30
C SER A 30 -2.89 8.89 -9.29
N HIS A 31 -3.45 8.40 -8.18
CA HIS A 31 -4.88 8.22 -7.97
C HIS A 31 -5.31 8.88 -6.66
N PRO A 32 -6.56 9.37 -6.56
CA PRO A 32 -7.07 10.00 -5.35
C PRO A 32 -7.00 9.08 -4.13
N CYS A 33 -7.25 7.77 -4.31
CA CYS A 33 -7.04 6.71 -3.31
C CYS A 33 -6.86 5.37 -4.05
N ARG A 34 -5.96 4.51 -3.58
CA ARG A 34 -5.81 3.11 -4.02
C ARG A 34 -5.99 2.19 -2.81
N ILE A 35 -6.68 1.06 -3.01
CA ILE A 35 -6.89 0.05 -1.98
C ILE A 35 -5.97 -1.13 -2.29
N ILE A 36 -5.19 -1.56 -1.30
CA ILE A 36 -4.29 -2.73 -1.38
C ILE A 36 -4.75 -3.78 -0.36
N GLN A 37 -4.88 -5.03 -0.78
CA GLN A 37 -5.19 -6.11 0.16
C GLN A 37 -3.93 -6.51 0.92
N LYS A 38 -4.00 -6.61 2.26
CA LYS A 38 -2.85 -6.97 3.11
C LYS A 38 -2.24 -8.32 2.75
N ARG A 39 -3.04 -9.25 2.23
CA ARG A 39 -2.58 -10.56 1.75
C ARG A 39 -1.64 -10.48 0.54
N GLU A 40 -1.64 -9.36 -0.19
CA GLU A 40 -0.79 -9.12 -1.36
C GLU A 40 0.53 -8.44 -0.96
N ILE A 41 0.64 -7.96 0.28
CA ILE A 41 1.80 -7.24 0.80
C ILE A 41 2.81 -8.23 1.37
N PHE A 42 4.03 -8.13 0.88
CA PHE A 42 5.18 -8.84 1.43
C PHE A 42 5.78 -8.08 2.63
N SER A 43 6.04 -6.77 2.48
CA SER A 43 6.58 -5.93 3.55
C SER A 43 6.22 -4.45 3.37
N ILE A 44 6.33 -3.67 4.44
CA ILE A 44 6.13 -2.21 4.44
C ILE A 44 7.35 -1.57 5.12
N ASP A 45 8.01 -0.66 4.41
CA ASP A 45 9.10 0.16 4.93
C ASP A 45 8.56 1.58 5.23
N LEU A 46 8.80 2.06 6.46
CA LEU A 46 8.29 3.35 6.99
C LEU A 46 9.35 4.47 6.94
#